data_AF-A0A2P5C726-F1
#
_entry.id   AF-A0A2P5C726-F1
#
_cell.length_a   1.000
_cell.length_b   1.000
_cell.length_c   1.000
_cell.angle_alpha   90.00
_cell.angle_beta   90.00
_cell.angle_gamma   90.00
#
_symmetry.space_group_name_H-M   'P 1'
#
loop_
_entity.id
_entity.type
_entity.pdbx_description
1 polymer ?
#
loop_
_entity_poly.entity_id
_entity_poly.type
_entity_poly.pdbx_seq_one_letter_code
_entity_poly.pdbx_strand_id
1 'polypeptide(L)'
;MSAPQSRNIGPPLMNLVRFKGFPILQQLHLEEQLLRTSSENWCIVNDGTDDPTIVMGISGGAAELLDIKSVLRDGIPVIRRFTGGGTVIVDSGTVFVTLICNKEAVTGLQPYPRPIMFWSGLFYAKVFHGIGDFHLRENDYVFGTRKFGGNAQSITKNRWIHHTSFLWDYDVRNMAYLKHPKRAPEYRLARDHLEFVCRMKEYMPRAVFIDKTVEVLETDFSVRSIEPNGLASLLNTEFCPSTRLLTRQELEAVAFASQVESSLSLETTS
;
A
#
# COMPACT_ATOMS: atom_id res chain seq x y z
N MET A 1 37.63 16.73 28.11
CA MET A 1 36.24 16.28 27.87
C MET A 1 35.62 17.22 26.86
N SER A 2 35.65 16.87 25.57
CA SER A 2 34.99 17.67 24.52
C SER A 2 33.49 17.36 24.55
N ALA A 3 32.68 18.39 24.81
CA ALA A 3 31.24 18.31 24.66
C ALA A 3 30.87 17.84 23.24
N PRO A 4 29.85 16.98 23.07
CA PRO A 4 29.40 16.60 21.74
C PRO A 4 28.84 17.86 21.06
N GLN A 5 29.46 18.25 19.95
CA GLN A 5 28.92 19.27 19.06
C GLN A 5 27.54 18.79 18.61
N SER A 6 26.50 19.49 19.06
CA SER A 6 25.16 19.38 18.48
C SER A 6 25.27 19.83 17.03
N ARG A 7 25.43 18.89 16.10
CA ARG A 7 25.23 19.17 14.69
C ARG A 7 23.78 19.64 14.56
N ASN A 8 23.57 20.91 14.22
CA ASN A 8 22.31 21.37 13.66
C ASN A 8 22.17 20.69 12.30
N ILE A 9 21.72 19.44 12.32
CA ILE A 9 21.38 18.69 11.11
C ILE A 9 19.99 19.20 10.76
N GLY A 10 19.87 19.89 9.62
CA GLY A 10 18.57 20.28 9.08
C GLY A 10 17.65 19.07 8.88
N PRO A 11 16.39 19.29 8.48
CA PRO A 11 15.45 18.19 8.32
C PRO A 11 16.01 17.14 7.33
N PRO A 12 15.79 15.83 7.59
CA PRO A 12 16.37 14.77 6.79
C PRO A 12 15.99 14.92 5.31
N LEU A 13 16.89 14.53 4.42
CA LEU A 13 16.62 14.56 2.98
C LEU A 13 15.60 13.47 2.61
N MET A 14 14.62 13.81 1.80
CA MET A 14 13.61 12.94 1.22
C MET A 14 13.63 13.07 -0.31
N ASN A 15 13.93 11.98 -1.00
CA ASN A 15 13.86 11.94 -2.45
C ASN A 15 12.42 11.70 -2.91
N LEU A 16 11.83 12.63 -3.64
CA LEU A 16 10.48 12.53 -4.15
C LEU A 16 10.48 12.07 -5.61
N VAL A 17 9.74 11.01 -5.92
CA VAL A 17 9.49 10.55 -7.28
C VAL A 17 7.98 10.56 -7.53
N ARG A 18 7.56 11.16 -8.64
CA ARG A 18 6.16 11.20 -9.07
C ARG A 18 5.98 10.40 -10.35
N PHE A 19 4.97 9.54 -10.35
CA PHE A 19 4.55 8.71 -11.47
C PHE A 19 3.08 8.96 -11.80
N LYS A 20 2.71 8.63 -13.04
CA LYS A 20 1.33 8.61 -13.50
C LYS A 20 1.11 7.33 -14.30
N GLY A 21 0.17 6.50 -13.86
CA GLY A 21 -0.11 5.20 -14.49
C GLY A 21 1.03 4.18 -14.38
N PHE A 22 1.99 4.35 -13.46
CA PHE A 22 3.13 3.43 -13.40
C PHE A 22 2.66 2.03 -12.97
N PRO A 23 3.04 0.94 -13.67
CA PRO A 23 2.54 -0.38 -13.37
C PRO A 23 2.82 -0.80 -11.92
N ILE A 24 1.80 -1.21 -11.18
CA ILE A 24 1.91 -1.48 -9.74
C ILE A 24 2.96 -2.56 -9.41
N LEU A 25 3.16 -3.55 -10.30
CA LEU A 25 4.24 -4.53 -10.13
C LEU A 25 5.63 -3.86 -10.13
N GLN A 26 5.88 -2.95 -11.08
CA GLN A 26 7.14 -2.23 -11.19
C GLN A 26 7.34 -1.28 -10.01
N GLN A 27 6.27 -0.62 -9.55
CA GLN A 27 6.31 0.18 -8.33
C GLN A 27 6.70 -0.67 -7.12
N LEU A 28 6.09 -1.83 -6.91
CA LEU A 28 6.41 -2.69 -5.77
C LEU A 28 7.84 -3.25 -5.84
N HIS A 29 8.35 -3.56 -7.04
CA HIS A 29 9.75 -3.94 -7.25
C HIS A 29 10.70 -2.82 -6.87
N LEU A 30 10.40 -1.60 -7.34
CA LEU A 30 11.15 -0.40 -6.98
C LEU A 30 11.15 -0.16 -5.47
N GLU A 31 9.98 -0.22 -4.83
CA GLU A 31 9.83 -0.04 -3.38
C GLU A 31 10.67 -1.04 -2.59
N GLU A 32 10.59 -2.31 -2.98
CA GLU A 32 11.33 -3.38 -2.32
C GLU A 32 12.84 -3.22 -2.48
N GLN A 33 13.28 -2.88 -3.69
CA GLN A 33 14.67 -2.63 -3.99
C GLN A 33 15.20 -1.44 -3.20
N LEU A 34 14.50 -0.30 -3.28
CA LEU A 34 14.88 0.89 -2.53
C LEU A 34 14.94 0.59 -1.04
N LEU A 35 13.98 -0.14 -0.46
CA LEU A 35 14.00 -0.54 0.95
C LEU A 35 15.24 -1.37 1.32
N ARG A 36 15.66 -2.30 0.45
CA ARG A 36 16.70 -3.27 0.76
C ARG A 36 18.12 -2.80 0.41
N THR A 37 18.28 -1.95 -0.60
CA THR A 37 19.60 -1.61 -1.15
C THR A 37 19.97 -0.13 -1.01
N SER A 38 19.00 0.78 -0.83
CA SER A 38 19.28 2.22 -0.65
C SER A 38 19.51 2.59 0.83
N SER A 39 20.31 3.64 1.06
CA SER A 39 20.44 4.31 2.37
C SER A 39 19.65 5.62 2.47
N GLU A 40 19.00 6.04 1.38
CA GLU A 40 18.32 7.33 1.29
C GLU A 40 16.86 7.23 1.72
N ASN A 41 16.21 8.34 2.11
CA ASN A 41 14.75 8.34 2.29
C ASN A 41 14.05 8.62 0.97
N TRP A 42 12.88 8.00 0.77
CA TRP A 42 12.10 8.09 -0.46
C TRP A 42 10.62 8.33 -0.19
N CYS A 43 10.05 9.25 -0.95
CA CYS A 43 8.61 9.39 -1.13
C CYS A 43 8.28 9.07 -2.58
N ILE A 44 7.43 8.07 -2.81
CA ILE A 44 6.96 7.72 -4.16
C ILE A 44 5.48 8.00 -4.21
N VAL A 45 5.06 8.81 -5.18
CA VAL A 45 3.64 9.08 -5.46
C VAL A 45 3.34 8.53 -6.85
N ASN A 46 2.34 7.66 -6.95
CA ASN A 46 1.88 7.15 -8.25
C ASN A 46 0.38 7.43 -8.42
N ASP A 47 0.06 8.25 -9.42
CA ASP A 47 -1.31 8.58 -9.80
C ASP A 47 -1.87 7.50 -10.75
N GLY A 48 -2.40 6.43 -10.16
CA GLY A 48 -3.03 5.33 -10.91
C GLY A 48 -2.06 4.22 -11.34
N THR A 49 -2.65 3.07 -11.63
CA THR A 49 -2.04 2.02 -12.47
C THR A 49 -3.07 1.63 -13.51
N ASP A 50 -2.70 1.50 -14.78
CA ASP A 50 -3.71 1.48 -15.85
C ASP A 50 -4.64 0.25 -15.77
N ASP A 51 -4.06 -0.93 -15.50
CA ASP A 51 -4.79 -2.19 -15.51
C ASP A 51 -5.24 -2.64 -14.11
N PRO A 52 -6.51 -3.05 -13.93
CA PRO A 52 -6.99 -3.65 -12.69
C PRO A 52 -6.13 -4.85 -12.28
N THR A 53 -5.56 -4.77 -11.07
CA THR A 53 -4.61 -5.74 -10.57
C THR A 53 -4.92 -6.07 -9.11
N ILE A 54 -4.93 -7.35 -8.77
CA ILE A 54 -5.07 -7.80 -7.38
C ILE A 54 -3.69 -7.82 -6.73
N VAL A 55 -3.55 -7.14 -5.60
CA VAL A 55 -2.33 -7.10 -4.80
C VAL A 55 -2.59 -7.75 -3.44
N MET A 56 -2.10 -8.98 -3.30
CA MET A 56 -2.12 -9.74 -2.05
C MET A 56 -0.96 -9.36 -1.15
N GLY A 57 -1.17 -9.42 0.17
CA GLY A 57 -0.09 -9.36 1.15
C GLY A 57 0.83 -10.58 1.08
N ILE A 58 1.98 -10.49 1.76
CA ILE A 58 2.92 -11.62 1.84
C ILE A 58 2.29 -12.88 2.46
N SER A 59 1.34 -12.68 3.37
CA SER A 59 0.60 -13.73 4.08
C SER A 59 -0.81 -13.93 3.50
N GLY A 60 -1.37 -15.12 3.72
CA GLY A 60 -2.71 -15.49 3.24
C GLY A 60 -2.68 -16.27 1.92
N GLY A 61 -3.59 -17.25 1.82
CA GLY A 61 -3.72 -18.10 0.65
C GLY A 61 -4.61 -17.47 -0.42
N ALA A 62 -4.30 -17.72 -1.70
CA ALA A 62 -5.13 -17.20 -2.80
C ALA A 62 -6.56 -17.77 -2.74
N ALA A 63 -6.72 -19.07 -2.43
CA ALA A 63 -8.04 -19.69 -2.25
C ALA A 63 -8.88 -19.04 -1.15
N GLU A 64 -8.24 -18.56 -0.09
CA GLU A 64 -8.94 -17.94 1.05
C GLU A 64 -9.42 -16.53 0.72
N LEU A 65 -8.64 -15.78 -0.06
CA LEU A 65 -8.83 -14.35 -0.24
C LEU A 65 -9.50 -13.99 -1.58
N LEU A 66 -9.44 -14.87 -2.57
CA LEU A 66 -9.85 -14.57 -3.95
C LEU A 66 -10.97 -15.51 -4.43
N ASP A 67 -11.85 -14.96 -5.26
CA ASP A 67 -12.69 -15.76 -6.15
C ASP A 67 -11.85 -16.21 -7.37
N ILE A 68 -11.14 -17.33 -7.22
CA ILE A 68 -10.18 -17.80 -8.22
C ILE A 68 -10.84 -18.03 -9.59
N LYS A 69 -12.09 -18.49 -9.63
CA LYS A 69 -12.81 -18.75 -10.89
C LYS A 69 -13.01 -17.46 -11.68
N SER A 70 -13.49 -16.40 -11.03
CA SER A 70 -13.70 -15.11 -11.67
C SER A 70 -12.38 -14.45 -12.07
N VAL A 71 -11.35 -14.55 -11.22
CA VAL A 71 -10.00 -14.05 -11.51
C VAL A 71 -9.41 -14.72 -12.77
N LEU A 72 -9.50 -16.05 -12.87
CA LEU A 72 -8.99 -16.80 -14.03
C LEU A 72 -9.79 -16.52 -15.31
N ARG A 73 -11.12 -16.41 -15.20
CA ARG A 73 -12.03 -16.13 -16.32
C ARG A 73 -11.72 -14.77 -16.95
N ASP A 74 -11.54 -13.76 -16.11
CA ASP A 74 -11.39 -12.37 -16.56
C ASP A 74 -9.91 -11.99 -16.75
N GLY A 75 -8.98 -12.89 -16.44
CA GLY A 75 -7.54 -12.69 -16.66
C GLY A 75 -6.90 -11.64 -15.75
N ILE A 76 -7.46 -11.42 -14.55
CA ILE A 76 -6.99 -10.38 -13.63
C ILE A 76 -5.61 -10.77 -13.06
N PRO A 77 -4.56 -9.93 -13.22
CA PRO A 77 -3.26 -10.20 -12.65
C PRO A 77 -3.31 -10.26 -11.11
N VAL A 78 -2.58 -11.21 -10.53
CA VAL A 78 -2.46 -11.36 -9.07
C VAL A 78 -1.01 -11.24 -8.66
N ILE A 79 -0.70 -10.24 -7.85
CA ILE A 79 0.63 -9.98 -7.29
C ILE A 79 0.64 -10.40 -5.83
N ARG A 80 1.69 -11.11 -5.40
CA ARG A 80 2.02 -11.27 -3.99
C ARG A 80 3.15 -10.29 -3.65
N ARG A 81 2.85 -9.29 -2.80
CA ARG A 81 3.82 -8.25 -2.42
C ARG A 81 4.66 -8.65 -1.21
N PHE A 82 5.79 -7.97 -1.05
CA PHE A 82 6.76 -8.18 0.03
C PHE A 82 6.33 -7.66 1.42
N THR A 83 5.31 -6.79 1.49
CA THR A 83 4.77 -6.23 2.73
C THR A 83 3.61 -7.07 3.29
N GLY A 84 3.35 -6.91 4.60
CA GLY A 84 2.18 -7.52 5.25
C GLY A 84 0.86 -6.85 4.86
N GLY A 85 -0.21 -7.17 5.58
CA GLY A 85 -1.55 -6.57 5.39
C GLY A 85 -2.46 -7.39 4.46
N GLY A 86 -3.64 -6.84 4.17
CA GLY A 86 -4.69 -7.52 3.42
C GLY A 86 -4.49 -7.53 1.90
N THR A 87 -5.48 -8.07 1.20
CA THR A 87 -5.57 -8.05 -0.27
C THR A 87 -6.43 -6.88 -0.73
N VAL A 88 -5.99 -6.21 -1.79
CA VAL A 88 -6.73 -5.14 -2.46
C VAL A 88 -6.77 -5.39 -3.95
N ILE A 89 -7.77 -4.85 -4.63
CA ILE A 89 -7.73 -4.64 -6.07
C ILE A 89 -7.46 -3.15 -6.31
N VAL A 90 -6.56 -2.87 -7.25
CA VAL A 90 -6.12 -1.52 -7.58
C VAL A 90 -6.14 -1.31 -9.08
N ASP A 91 -6.34 -0.08 -9.49
CA ASP A 91 -6.54 0.32 -10.88
C ASP A 91 -6.25 1.83 -11.05
N SER A 92 -6.67 2.42 -12.16
CA SER A 92 -6.50 3.83 -12.44
C SER A 92 -7.27 4.71 -11.45
N GLY A 93 -8.24 4.15 -10.73
CA GLY A 93 -8.98 4.70 -9.60
C GLY A 93 -8.22 4.70 -8.26
N THR A 94 -6.97 4.26 -8.23
CA THR A 94 -6.15 4.20 -7.01
C THR A 94 -4.99 5.19 -7.05
N VAL A 95 -4.76 5.96 -6.00
CA VAL A 95 -3.54 6.76 -5.84
C VAL A 95 -2.65 6.09 -4.79
N PHE A 96 -1.35 5.97 -5.06
CA PHE A 96 -0.39 5.37 -4.15
C PHE A 96 0.54 6.41 -3.59
N VAL A 97 0.80 6.34 -2.28
CA VAL A 97 1.87 7.09 -1.63
C VAL A 97 2.69 6.14 -0.79
N THR A 98 4.00 6.15 -1.00
CA THR A 98 4.95 5.31 -0.29
C THR A 98 5.99 6.16 0.40
N LEU A 99 6.25 5.87 1.67
CA LEU A 99 7.28 6.49 2.48
C LEU A 99 8.29 5.41 2.89
N ILE A 100 9.52 5.51 2.42
CA ILE A 100 10.64 4.64 2.79
C ILE A 100 11.63 5.48 3.57
N CYS A 101 11.83 5.16 4.85
CA CYS A 101 12.62 5.98 5.75
C CYS A 101 13.67 5.16 6.50
N ASN A 102 14.81 5.78 6.77
CA ASN A 102 15.71 5.34 7.81
C ASN A 102 15.02 5.45 9.17
N LYS A 103 15.35 4.54 10.10
CA LYS A 103 14.71 4.51 11.42
C LYS A 103 14.94 5.81 12.22
N GLU A 104 16.03 6.53 11.96
CA GLU A 104 16.35 7.81 12.58
C GLU A 104 15.78 9.02 11.82
N ALA A 105 15.20 8.84 10.63
CA ALA A 105 14.74 9.96 9.80
C ALA A 105 13.54 10.69 10.43
N VAL A 106 12.76 10.04 11.29
CA VAL A 106 11.69 10.68 12.04
C VAL A 106 12.06 10.69 13.51
N THR A 107 12.30 11.88 14.06
CA THR A 107 12.74 12.04 15.44
C THR A 107 11.73 11.44 16.42
N GLY A 108 12.21 10.55 17.30
CA GLY A 108 11.39 9.91 18.33
C GLY A 108 10.50 8.76 17.84
N LEU A 109 10.47 8.47 16.54
CA LEU A 109 9.70 7.37 15.99
C LEU A 109 10.41 6.03 16.24
N GLN A 110 9.73 5.12 16.93
CA GLN A 110 10.19 3.74 17.05
C GLN A 110 9.79 2.96 15.78
N PRO A 111 10.69 2.19 15.14
CA PRO A 111 10.41 1.50 13.89
C PRO A 111 9.59 0.23 14.12
N TYR A 112 8.37 0.38 14.66
CA TYR A 112 7.41 -0.70 14.89
C TYR A 112 6.08 -0.35 14.20
N PRO A 113 5.23 -1.36 13.90
CA PRO A 113 4.05 -1.10 13.07
C PRO A 113 3.11 -0.03 13.63
N ARG A 114 2.80 -0.09 14.93
CA ARG A 114 1.88 0.85 15.60
C ARG A 114 2.42 2.29 15.65
N PRO A 115 3.66 2.56 16.11
CA PRO A 115 4.24 3.90 16.03
C PRO A 115 4.29 4.47 14.61
N ILE A 116 4.68 3.66 13.61
CA ILE A 116 4.72 4.11 12.21
C ILE A 116 3.32 4.48 11.72
N MET A 117 2.31 3.65 12.01
CA MET A 117 0.91 3.96 11.69
C MET A 117 0.41 5.23 12.37
N PHE A 118 0.74 5.43 13.65
CA PHE A 118 0.34 6.62 14.38
C PHE A 118 0.97 7.88 13.78
N TRP A 119 2.28 7.84 13.50
CA TRP A 119 2.98 8.93 12.85
C TRP A 119 2.40 9.25 11.47
N SER A 120 2.15 8.24 10.64
CA SER A 120 1.55 8.45 9.31
C SER A 120 0.12 8.99 9.41
N GLY A 121 -0.64 8.60 10.45
CA GLY A 121 -1.92 9.21 10.78
C GLY A 121 -1.81 10.71 11.06
N LEU A 122 -0.82 11.14 11.86
CA LEU A 122 -0.57 12.57 12.12
C LEU A 122 -0.13 13.32 10.85
N PHE A 123 0.71 12.69 10.02
CA PHE A 123 1.12 13.22 8.73
C PHE A 123 -0.11 13.49 7.85
N TYR A 124 -0.96 12.48 7.64
CA TYR A 124 -2.15 12.64 6.80
C TYR A 124 -3.24 13.52 7.43
N ALA A 125 -3.30 13.65 8.76
CA ALA A 125 -4.19 14.62 9.40
C ALA A 125 -3.87 16.07 8.97
N LYS A 126 -2.60 16.40 8.72
CA LYS A 126 -2.20 17.69 8.14
C LYS A 126 -2.66 17.80 6.68
N VAL A 127 -2.48 16.74 5.88
CA VAL A 127 -2.90 16.69 4.45
C VAL A 127 -4.42 16.89 4.31
N PHE A 128 -5.20 16.24 5.16
CA PHE A 128 -6.66 16.30 5.17
C PHE A 128 -7.22 17.41 6.06
N HIS A 129 -6.41 18.35 6.54
CA HIS A 129 -6.90 19.44 7.36
C HIS A 129 -7.99 20.25 6.63
N GLY A 130 -9.14 20.38 7.29
CA GLY A 130 -10.33 21.03 6.74
C GLY A 130 -11.08 20.23 5.67
N ILE A 131 -10.72 18.96 5.41
CA ILE A 131 -11.38 18.12 4.41
C ILE A 131 -11.88 16.83 5.04
N GLY A 132 -13.20 16.66 5.03
CA GLY A 132 -13.86 15.52 5.66
C GLY A 132 -13.56 15.43 7.16
N ASP A 133 -13.92 14.29 7.75
CA ASP A 133 -13.65 13.97 9.16
C ASP A 133 -12.57 12.90 9.22
N PHE A 134 -11.31 13.27 8.94
CA PHE A 134 -10.21 12.32 8.82
C PHE A 134 -9.87 11.66 10.17
N HIS A 135 -9.78 10.33 10.20
CA HIS A 135 -9.24 9.57 11.33
C HIS A 135 -8.38 8.39 10.87
N LEU A 136 -7.42 8.03 11.72
CA LEU A 136 -6.79 6.72 11.71
C LEU A 136 -7.65 5.75 12.55
N ARG A 137 -8.12 4.66 11.94
CA ARG A 137 -8.86 3.57 12.62
C ARG A 137 -8.15 2.25 12.35
N GLU A 138 -7.57 1.66 13.38
CA GLU A 138 -6.71 0.47 13.26
C GLU A 138 -5.58 0.69 12.23
N ASN A 139 -5.68 0.09 11.03
CA ASN A 139 -4.72 0.23 9.94
C ASN A 139 -5.29 0.99 8.73
N ASP A 140 -6.45 1.62 8.89
CA ASP A 140 -7.20 2.27 7.81
C ASP A 140 -7.28 3.78 8.02
N TYR A 141 -7.29 4.51 6.91
CA TYR A 141 -7.67 5.92 6.90
C TYR A 141 -9.15 6.03 6.52
N VAL A 142 -9.88 6.82 7.30
CA VAL A 142 -11.34 6.96 7.18
C VAL A 142 -11.76 8.42 7.17
N PHE A 143 -12.87 8.71 6.48
CA PHE A 143 -13.66 9.92 6.69
C PHE A 143 -14.90 9.55 7.51
N GLY A 144 -14.97 10.02 8.76
CA GLY A 144 -15.94 9.58 9.76
C GLY A 144 -15.77 8.10 10.07
N THR A 145 -16.64 7.26 9.50
CA THR A 145 -16.61 5.80 9.67
C THR A 145 -16.40 5.04 8.36
N ARG A 146 -16.15 5.75 7.25
CA ARG A 146 -16.00 5.16 5.91
C ARG A 146 -14.54 5.15 5.49
N LYS A 147 -14.02 3.97 5.18
CA LYS A 147 -12.64 3.75 4.75
C LYS A 147 -12.37 4.31 3.37
N PHE A 148 -11.23 4.95 3.19
CA PHE A 148 -10.73 5.36 1.88
C PHE A 148 -9.22 5.09 1.71
N GLY A 149 -8.48 4.78 2.77
CA GLY A 149 -7.06 4.45 2.69
C GLY A 149 -6.74 3.12 3.33
N GLY A 150 -5.98 2.27 2.64
CA GLY A 150 -5.47 1.00 3.14
C GLY A 150 -3.94 1.02 3.25
N ASN A 151 -3.41 0.62 4.40
CA ASN A 151 -1.99 0.72 4.70
C ASN A 151 -1.31 -0.65 4.84
N ALA A 152 -0.05 -0.71 4.42
CA ALA A 152 0.81 -1.85 4.66
C ALA A 152 2.26 -1.40 4.89
N GLN A 153 3.01 -2.23 5.60
CA GLN A 153 4.35 -1.89 6.09
C GLN A 153 5.30 -3.10 5.98
N SER A 154 6.59 -2.80 5.90
CA SER A 154 7.68 -3.74 6.15
C SER A 154 8.80 -3.01 6.89
N ILE A 155 9.42 -3.71 7.83
CA ILE A 155 10.44 -3.15 8.72
C ILE A 155 11.67 -4.02 8.61
N THR A 156 12.81 -3.37 8.36
CA THR A 156 14.14 -3.97 8.38
C THR A 156 14.92 -3.44 9.59
N LYS A 157 16.15 -3.90 9.78
CA LYS A 157 16.99 -3.49 10.91
C LYS A 157 17.19 -1.96 11.01
N ASN A 158 17.31 -1.28 9.87
CA ASN A 158 17.68 0.14 9.81
C ASN A 158 16.62 1.02 9.14
N ARG A 159 15.65 0.42 8.44
CA ARG A 159 14.74 1.14 7.55
C ARG A 159 13.36 0.53 7.58
N TRP A 160 12.35 1.34 7.32
CA TRP A 160 10.97 0.90 7.21
C TRP A 160 10.32 1.50 5.98
N ILE A 161 9.31 0.81 5.48
CA ILE A 161 8.40 1.29 4.45
C ILE A 161 6.99 1.33 5.01
N HIS A 162 6.26 2.40 4.68
CA HIS A 162 4.83 2.53 4.84
C HIS A 162 4.26 2.96 3.50
N HIS A 163 3.44 2.11 2.89
CA HIS A 163 2.72 2.47 1.68
C HIS A 163 1.22 2.48 1.90
N THR A 164 0.57 3.43 1.25
CA THR A 164 -0.88 3.64 1.32
C THR A 164 -1.46 3.56 -0.07
N SER A 165 -2.53 2.78 -0.19
CA SER A 165 -3.44 2.82 -1.33
C SER A 165 -4.64 3.69 -0.96
N PHE A 166 -4.84 4.77 -1.72
CA PHE A 166 -5.93 5.71 -1.58
C PHE A 166 -7.00 5.43 -2.63
N LEU A 167 -8.21 5.12 -2.16
CA LEU A 167 -9.37 4.78 -2.96
C LEU A 167 -9.97 6.04 -3.57
N TRP A 168 -9.48 6.42 -4.75
CA TRP A 168 -9.98 7.60 -5.44
C TRP A 168 -11.36 7.37 -6.02
N ASP A 169 -11.48 6.25 -6.72
CA ASP A 169 -12.69 5.70 -7.29
C ASP A 169 -12.55 4.19 -7.37
N TYR A 170 -13.64 3.48 -7.68
CA TYR A 170 -13.59 2.05 -7.95
C TYR A 170 -14.78 1.60 -8.78
N ASP A 171 -14.55 0.56 -9.58
CA ASP A 171 -15.59 -0.22 -10.19
C ASP A 171 -16.10 -1.28 -9.19
N VAL A 172 -17.41 -1.30 -8.93
CA VAL A 172 -18.02 -2.29 -8.02
C VAL A 172 -17.79 -3.72 -8.51
N ARG A 173 -17.69 -3.94 -9.82
CA ARG A 173 -17.42 -5.26 -10.42
C ARG A 173 -16.09 -5.85 -9.94
N ASN A 174 -15.09 -4.99 -9.71
CA ASN A 174 -13.77 -5.40 -9.22
C ASN A 174 -13.83 -6.01 -7.81
N MET A 175 -14.88 -5.73 -7.03
CA MET A 175 -15.05 -6.29 -5.69
C MET A 175 -15.44 -7.78 -5.72
N ALA A 176 -16.02 -8.26 -6.82
CA ALA A 176 -16.41 -9.66 -6.98
C ALA A 176 -15.21 -10.62 -7.02
N TYR A 177 -14.00 -10.12 -7.26
CA TYR A 177 -12.79 -10.93 -7.26
C TYR A 177 -12.27 -11.26 -5.85
N LEU A 178 -12.75 -10.55 -4.82
CA LEU A 178 -12.27 -10.71 -3.44
C LEU A 178 -13.33 -11.39 -2.59
N LYS A 179 -12.91 -12.40 -1.82
CA LYS A 179 -13.75 -13.02 -0.80
C LYS A 179 -13.86 -12.13 0.42
N HIS A 180 -14.92 -12.28 1.20
CA HIS A 180 -15.01 -11.66 2.51
C HIS A 180 -13.86 -12.16 3.40
N PRO A 181 -13.03 -11.27 3.97
CA PRO A 181 -11.93 -11.69 4.81
C PRO A 181 -12.47 -12.30 6.11
N LYS A 182 -11.87 -13.39 6.59
CA LYS A 182 -12.22 -14.02 7.87
C LYS A 182 -12.13 -13.05 9.06
N ARG A 183 -11.24 -12.06 8.95
CA ARG A 183 -11.07 -11.00 9.95
C ARG A 183 -11.25 -9.64 9.27
N ALA A 184 -12.32 -8.95 9.63
CA ALA A 184 -12.54 -7.55 9.27
C ALA A 184 -12.20 -6.64 10.47
N PRO A 185 -11.92 -5.36 10.25
CA PRO A 185 -11.78 -4.38 11.34
C PRO A 185 -13.04 -4.32 12.20
N GLU A 186 -12.89 -4.14 13.51
CA GLU A 186 -14.02 -4.15 14.45
C GLU A 186 -15.00 -3.01 14.14
N TYR A 187 -14.47 -1.85 13.76
CA TYR A 187 -15.27 -0.67 13.40
C TYR A 187 -16.05 -0.83 12.07
N ARG A 188 -15.83 -1.93 11.32
CA ARG A 188 -16.68 -2.24 10.15
C ARG A 188 -18.12 -2.49 10.57
N LEU A 189 -18.36 -3.02 11.76
CA LEU A 189 -19.71 -3.30 12.29
C LEU A 189 -20.57 -4.13 11.33
N ALA A 190 -19.96 -5.13 10.68
CA ALA A 190 -20.59 -6.00 9.69
C ALA A 190 -21.23 -5.30 8.46
N ARG A 191 -20.96 -3.99 8.26
CA ARG A 191 -21.40 -3.26 7.06
C ARG A 191 -20.91 -3.92 5.78
N ASP A 192 -21.73 -3.83 4.74
CA ASP A 192 -21.34 -4.26 3.42
C ASP A 192 -20.16 -3.43 2.90
N HIS A 193 -19.60 -3.80 1.74
CA HIS A 193 -18.45 -3.06 1.22
C HIS A 193 -18.79 -1.61 0.83
N LEU A 194 -19.95 -1.37 0.23
CA LEU A 194 -20.35 -0.07 -0.32
C LEU A 194 -20.67 0.95 0.79
N GLU A 195 -21.22 0.49 1.91
CA GLU A 195 -21.44 1.28 3.11
C GLU A 195 -20.16 1.51 3.92
N PHE A 196 -19.19 0.61 3.78
CA PHE A 196 -17.94 0.65 4.54
C PHE A 196 -16.88 1.56 3.91
N VAL A 197 -16.82 1.67 2.59
CA VAL A 197 -15.84 2.51 1.90
C VAL A 197 -16.43 3.83 1.39
N CYS A 198 -15.58 4.82 1.11
CA CYS A 198 -15.97 6.01 0.36
C CYS A 198 -14.90 6.39 -0.66
N ARG A 199 -15.31 7.14 -1.68
CA ARG A 199 -14.45 7.57 -2.78
C ARG A 199 -13.85 8.92 -2.48
N MET A 200 -12.53 9.07 -2.59
CA MET A 200 -11.88 10.36 -2.34
C MET A 200 -12.24 11.43 -3.38
N LYS A 201 -12.65 11.04 -4.60
CA LYS A 201 -13.10 12.00 -5.63
C LYS A 201 -14.29 12.86 -5.20
N GLU A 202 -15.05 12.42 -4.19
CA GLU A 202 -16.19 13.16 -3.61
C GLU A 202 -15.72 14.28 -2.66
N TYR A 203 -14.46 14.27 -2.22
CA TYR A 203 -13.93 15.19 -1.21
C TYR A 203 -12.90 16.18 -1.77
N MET A 204 -12.10 15.78 -2.77
CA MET A 204 -11.12 16.67 -3.40
C MET A 204 -10.65 16.17 -4.78
N PRO A 205 -9.97 17.01 -5.59
CA PRO A 205 -9.24 16.59 -6.80
C PRO A 205 -7.88 15.92 -6.53
N ARG A 206 -7.39 15.09 -7.47
CA ARG A 206 -6.14 14.33 -7.31
C ARG A 206 -4.92 15.23 -7.15
N ALA A 207 -4.83 16.23 -8.03
CA ALA A 207 -3.75 17.20 -7.98
C ALA A 207 -3.65 17.87 -6.61
N VAL A 208 -4.79 18.29 -6.05
CA VAL A 208 -4.85 18.91 -4.71
C VAL A 208 -4.35 17.96 -3.62
N PHE A 209 -4.75 16.69 -3.64
CA PHE A 209 -4.25 15.70 -2.69
C PHE A 209 -2.73 15.50 -2.80
N ILE A 210 -2.25 15.33 -4.03
CA ILE A 210 -0.84 15.07 -4.33
C ILE A 210 0.04 16.28 -3.97
N ASP A 211 -0.43 17.50 -4.22
CA ASP A 211 0.29 18.73 -3.88
C ASP A 211 0.30 18.97 -2.37
N LYS A 212 -0.84 18.84 -1.67
CA LYS A 212 -0.89 18.90 -0.20
C LYS A 212 0.00 17.85 0.46
N THR A 213 0.09 16.65 -0.12
CA THR A 213 0.98 15.59 0.40
C THR A 213 2.45 16.03 0.32
N VAL A 214 2.86 16.70 -0.76
CA VAL A 214 4.21 17.23 -0.91
C VAL A 214 4.45 18.42 0.01
N GLU A 215 3.49 19.35 0.13
CA GLU A 215 3.59 20.48 1.07
C GLU A 215 3.79 20.00 2.52
N VAL A 216 3.05 18.98 2.95
CA VAL A 216 3.23 18.39 4.29
C VAL A 216 4.56 17.64 4.41
N LEU A 217 5.02 16.99 3.35
CA LEU A 217 6.33 16.34 3.33
C LEU A 217 7.45 17.37 3.54
N GLU A 218 7.34 18.55 2.92
CA GLU A 218 8.30 19.65 3.05
C GLU A 218 8.32 20.29 4.45
N THR A 219 7.28 20.10 5.28
CA THR A 219 7.33 20.57 6.69
C THR A 219 8.25 19.71 7.54
N ASP A 220 8.37 18.42 7.21
CA ASP A 220 9.05 17.43 8.03
C ASP A 220 10.41 17.01 7.43
N PHE A 221 10.63 17.24 6.13
CA PHE A 221 11.83 16.82 5.39
C PHE A 221 12.35 17.89 4.43
N SER A 222 13.66 17.87 4.16
CA SER A 222 14.20 18.55 2.98
C SER A 222 13.85 17.72 1.74
N VAL A 223 13.04 18.23 0.81
CA VAL A 223 12.58 17.45 -0.34
C VAL A 223 13.45 17.71 -1.57
N ARG A 224 13.88 16.63 -2.24
CA ARG A 224 14.57 16.67 -3.55
C ARG A 224 13.77 15.85 -4.56
N SER A 225 13.27 16.51 -5.59
CA SER A 225 12.59 15.84 -6.71
C SER A 225 13.58 15.07 -7.57
N ILE A 226 13.24 13.83 -7.91
CA ILE A 226 13.99 12.94 -8.78
C ILE A 226 13.09 12.56 -9.95
N GLU A 227 13.56 12.85 -11.17
CA GLU A 227 12.87 12.46 -12.39
C GLU A 227 12.87 10.93 -12.55
N PRO A 228 11.77 10.31 -13.05
CA PRO A 228 11.69 8.86 -13.26
C PRO A 228 12.87 8.26 -14.03
N ASN A 229 13.38 8.96 -15.03
CA ASN A 229 14.52 8.51 -15.83
C ASN A 229 15.83 8.47 -15.02
N GLY A 230 15.96 9.33 -14.01
CA GLY A 230 17.10 9.36 -13.10
C GLY A 230 17.12 8.20 -12.10
N LEU A 231 16.04 7.42 -12.03
CA LEU A 231 15.94 6.28 -11.12
C LEU A 231 16.74 5.08 -11.62
N ALA A 232 16.84 4.87 -12.94
CA ALA A 232 17.50 3.72 -13.53
C ALA A 232 18.97 3.56 -13.08
N SER A 233 19.67 4.66 -12.85
CA SER A 233 21.06 4.66 -12.35
C SER A 233 21.19 4.29 -10.86
N LEU A 234 20.09 4.37 -10.10
CA LEU A 234 20.03 4.04 -8.68
C LEU A 234 19.58 2.60 -8.43
N LEU A 235 19.10 1.91 -9.46
CA LEU A 235 18.62 0.53 -9.37
C LEU A 235 19.77 -0.44 -9.69
N ASN A 236 20.06 -1.30 -8.73
CA ASN A 236 20.88 -2.49 -8.91
C ASN A 236 20.15 -3.52 -9.80
N THR A 237 20.72 -3.81 -10.98
CA THR A 237 20.18 -4.77 -11.95
C THR A 237 20.20 -6.23 -11.47
N GLU A 238 21.00 -6.54 -10.44
CA GLU A 238 21.11 -7.89 -9.87
C GLU A 238 20.12 -8.13 -8.72
N PHE A 239 19.37 -7.10 -8.30
CA PHE A 239 18.38 -7.27 -7.25
C PHE A 239 17.21 -8.14 -7.74
N CYS A 240 16.91 -9.20 -6.99
CA CYS A 240 15.78 -10.09 -7.25
C CYS A 240 14.64 -9.80 -6.25
N PRO A 241 13.54 -9.16 -6.68
CA PRO A 241 12.40 -8.85 -5.80
C PRO A 241 11.70 -10.13 -5.31
N SER A 242 11.27 -10.14 -4.05
CA SER A 242 10.39 -11.20 -3.55
C SER A 242 8.94 -10.99 -3.99
N THR A 243 8.57 -9.76 -4.30
CA THR A 243 7.29 -9.44 -4.95
C THR A 243 7.21 -10.06 -6.33
N ARG A 244 6.14 -10.80 -6.59
CA ARG A 244 5.98 -11.50 -7.87
C ARG A 244 4.53 -11.63 -8.28
N LEU A 245 4.33 -11.82 -9.59
CA LEU A 245 3.08 -12.32 -10.13
C LEU A 245 2.90 -13.80 -9.73
N LEU A 246 1.67 -14.16 -9.39
CA LEU A 246 1.25 -15.56 -9.35
C LEU A 246 0.97 -16.01 -10.78
N THR A 247 1.52 -17.16 -11.13
CA THR A 247 1.31 -17.77 -12.44
C THR A 247 -0.12 -18.29 -12.56
N ARG A 248 -0.60 -18.41 -13.79
CA ARG A 248 -1.89 -19.04 -14.08
C ARG A 248 -1.96 -20.47 -13.53
N GLN A 249 -0.88 -21.24 -13.66
CA GLN A 249 -0.78 -22.61 -13.15
C GLN A 249 -0.92 -22.66 -11.63
N GLU A 250 -0.29 -21.73 -10.89
CA GLU A 250 -0.47 -21.63 -9.44
C GLU A 250 -1.92 -21.35 -9.05
N LEU A 251 -2.60 -20.44 -9.77
CA LEU A 251 -4.01 -20.13 -9.52
C LEU A 251 -4.94 -21.29 -9.87
N GLU A 252 -4.69 -21.99 -10.98
CA GLU A 252 -5.45 -23.18 -11.40
C GLU A 252 -5.28 -24.33 -10.41
N ALA A 253 -4.06 -24.58 -9.92
CA ALA A 253 -3.81 -25.58 -8.89
C ALA A 253 -4.58 -25.30 -7.59
N VAL A 254 -4.65 -24.02 -7.19
CA VAL A 254 -5.44 -23.58 -6.03
C VAL A 254 -6.95 -23.81 -6.26
N ALA A 255 -7.45 -23.54 -7.47
CA ALA A 255 -8.85 -23.79 -7.82
C ALA A 255 -9.21 -25.27 -7.76
N PHE A 256 -8.31 -26.14 -8.25
CA PHE A 256 -8.50 -27.58 -8.24
C PHE A 256 -8.50 -28.14 -6.81
N ALA A 257 -7.52 -27.77 -5.99
CA ALA A 257 -7.44 -28.21 -4.59
C ALA A 257 -8.70 -27.84 -3.79
N SER A 258 -9.22 -26.62 -4.00
CA SER A 258 -10.45 -26.16 -3.33
C SER A 258 -11.69 -26.97 -3.72
N GLN A 259 -11.76 -27.47 -4.97
CA GLN A 259 -12.86 -28.31 -5.43
C GLN A 259 -12.81 -29.71 -4.80
N VAL A 260 -11.61 -30.30 -4.72
CA VAL A 260 -11.40 -31.62 -4.10
C VAL A 260 -11.75 -31.61 -2.61
N GLU A 261 -11.36 -30.57 -1.88
CA GLU A 261 -11.76 -30.39 -0.47
C GLU A 261 -13.29 -30.24 -0.31
N SER A 262 -13.95 -29.53 -1.22
CA SER A 262 -15.41 -29.38 -1.19
C SER A 262 -16.14 -30.70 -1.49
N SER A 263 -15.64 -31.52 -2.42
CA SER A 263 -16.24 -32.83 -2.71
C SER A 263 -16.06 -33.83 -1.57
N LEU A 264 -14.88 -33.84 -0.93
CA LEU A 264 -14.59 -34.73 0.20
C LEU A 264 -15.40 -34.37 1.47
N SER A 265 -15.69 -33.09 1.68
CA SER A 265 -16.52 -32.63 2.80
C SER A 265 -18.02 -32.94 2.62
N LEU A 266 -18.48 -33.02 1.37
CA LEU A 266 -19.85 -33.44 1.03
C LEU A 266 -20.06 -34.96 1.20
N GLU A 267 -19.03 -35.78 0.90
CA GLU A 267 -19.08 -37.24 1.07
C GLU A 267 -18.99 -37.69 2.54
N THR A 268 -18.41 -36.88 3.43
CA THR A 268 -18.26 -37.20 4.86
C THR A 268 -19.42 -36.72 5.73
N THR A 269 -20.37 -35.99 5.16
CA THR A 269 -21.60 -35.50 5.83
C THR A 269 -22.86 -36.24 5.36
N SER A 270 -22.70 -37.29 4.54
CA SER A 270 -23.75 -38.23 4.13
C SER A 270 -23.65 -39.53 4.93
#